data_AF-A0A0Q6VYU9-F1
#
_entry.id   AF-A0A0Q6VYU9-F1
#
_cell.length_a   1.000
_cell.length_b   1.000
_cell.length_c   1.000
_cell.angle_alpha   90.00
_cell.angle_beta   90.00
_cell.angle_gamma   90.00
#
_symmetry.space_group_name_H-M   'P 1'
#
loop_
_entity.id
_entity.type
_entity.pdbx_description
1 polymer ?
#
loop_
_entity_poly.entity_id
_entity_poly.type
_entity_poly.pdbx_seq_one_letter_code
_entity_poly.pdbx_strand_id
1 'polypeptide(L)'
;MYDSDTSTVTSALQGTSTAVFTDDTIARILALTSSAGDPAIKIDNAPTIAANGTVTFSAGTELGFVNVTGTGTNLSITGEASTIILGGTGSANLVVGNPNDTVVSGGQPPAVTFMGGPPPNVPEALLTALANVDPQAARVVVGSAGNDKITVVDKKNTLTVLGSGDSTVITGHGVDTVQATLGNSTIIGGNGDYAVVKLAGNSSNYTIQGTDGSGATKGHAVLTNATTGKTTNISGIQFVQLDNSESLVFAKNLVEGQAGLMYQAVFGRDADASGFDFWLDAIKAGTSTIRRVAHDFVNSPEFAATHANQTDQQFVQSLYQNLFGRAGKAEGVAFWTDALAHGTTRGDVVADFTQVAINNVAGIIHTEAQVIGNVTIVSGII
;
A
#
# COMPACT_ATOMS: atom_id res chain seq x y z
N MET A 1 6.72 21.03 -25.55
CA MET A 1 6.72 19.57 -25.81
C MET A 1 7.74 19.23 -26.89
N TYR A 2 8.43 18.09 -26.79
CA TYR A 2 9.29 17.50 -27.82
C TYR A 2 9.32 15.97 -27.66
N ASP A 3 9.70 15.26 -28.73
CA ASP A 3 9.78 13.81 -28.73
C ASP A 3 11.21 13.35 -28.38
N SER A 4 11.33 12.27 -27.61
CA SER A 4 12.62 11.65 -27.26
C SER A 4 12.52 10.13 -27.23
N ASP A 5 13.61 9.42 -27.53
CA ASP A 5 13.63 7.96 -27.47
C ASP A 5 13.79 7.44 -26.04
N THR A 6 13.40 6.19 -25.82
CA THR A 6 13.47 5.50 -24.52
C THR A 6 14.86 5.50 -23.90
N SER A 7 15.95 5.41 -24.69
CA SER A 7 17.32 5.35 -24.17
C SER A 7 17.84 6.72 -23.73
N THR A 8 17.47 7.79 -24.45
CA THR A 8 17.76 9.18 -24.09
C THR A 8 16.99 9.57 -22.82
N VAL A 9 15.71 9.20 -22.73
CA VAL A 9 14.88 9.40 -21.52
C VAL A 9 15.44 8.63 -20.34
N THR A 10 15.80 7.37 -20.54
CA THR A 10 16.44 6.53 -19.49
C THR A 10 17.69 7.22 -18.96
N SER A 11 18.60 7.62 -19.85
CA SER A 11 19.85 8.27 -19.47
C SER A 11 19.64 9.62 -18.73
N ALA A 12 18.62 10.39 -19.13
CA ALA A 12 18.30 11.67 -18.50
C ALA A 12 17.67 11.51 -17.10
N LEU A 13 16.78 10.53 -16.95
CA LEU A 13 16.16 10.19 -15.67
C LEU A 13 17.20 9.61 -14.70
N GLN A 14 18.00 8.62 -15.13
CA GLN A 14 19.16 8.11 -14.39
C GLN A 14 20.11 9.24 -13.98
N GLY A 15 20.45 10.15 -14.91
CA GLY A 15 21.31 11.30 -14.64
C GLY A 15 20.73 12.33 -13.67
N THR A 16 19.40 12.36 -13.51
CA THR A 16 18.71 13.23 -12.54
C THR A 16 18.77 12.64 -11.13
N SER A 17 18.52 11.34 -10.99
CA SER A 17 18.72 10.58 -9.76
C SER A 17 18.61 9.08 -10.04
N THR A 18 19.73 8.35 -10.06
CA THR A 18 19.73 6.88 -10.23
C THR A 18 18.98 6.14 -9.13
N ALA A 19 18.76 6.79 -7.98
CA ALA A 19 18.06 6.20 -6.84
C ALA A 19 16.53 6.40 -6.86
N VAL A 20 16.05 7.45 -7.52
CA VAL A 20 14.61 7.65 -7.78
C VAL A 20 14.25 6.98 -9.10
N PHE A 21 15.08 7.21 -10.12
CA PHE A 21 14.96 6.70 -11.47
C PHE A 21 15.92 5.53 -11.68
N THR A 22 15.65 4.43 -10.99
CA THR A 22 16.25 3.13 -11.29
C THR A 22 15.79 2.66 -12.67
N ASP A 23 16.48 1.70 -13.29
CA ASP A 23 16.06 1.08 -14.56
C ASP A 23 14.61 0.56 -14.48
N ASP A 24 14.20 0.09 -13.30
CA ASP A 24 12.87 -0.41 -13.01
C ASP A 24 11.84 0.73 -12.90
N THR A 25 12.15 1.82 -12.18
CA THR A 25 11.29 3.02 -12.11
C THR A 25 11.14 3.64 -13.49
N ILE A 26 12.23 3.69 -14.26
CA ILE A 26 12.24 4.20 -15.63
C ILE A 26 11.41 3.29 -16.52
N ALA A 27 11.60 1.98 -16.50
CA ALA A 27 10.80 1.05 -17.29
C ALA A 27 9.29 1.19 -16.99
N ARG A 28 8.92 1.44 -15.73
CA ARG A 28 7.54 1.69 -15.30
C ARG A 28 7.01 3.05 -15.79
N ILE A 29 7.83 4.10 -15.72
CA ILE A 29 7.52 5.41 -16.32
C ILE A 29 7.34 5.26 -17.85
N LEU A 30 8.25 4.56 -18.52
CA LEU A 30 8.22 4.31 -19.96
C LEU A 30 7.02 3.46 -20.41
N ALA A 31 6.54 2.55 -19.57
CA ALA A 31 5.32 1.78 -19.81
C ALA A 31 4.04 2.64 -19.76
N LEU A 32 4.09 3.82 -19.12
CA LEU A 32 3.00 4.81 -19.12
C LEU A 32 3.14 5.84 -20.26
N THR A 33 4.25 5.79 -21.01
CA THR A 33 4.66 6.82 -21.98
C THR A 33 5.09 6.23 -23.34
N SER A 34 4.67 5.00 -23.62
CA SER A 34 4.85 4.38 -24.93
C SER A 34 3.72 3.41 -25.20
N SER A 35 3.05 3.60 -26.34
CA SER A 35 2.07 2.63 -26.85
C SER A 35 2.79 1.61 -27.74
N ALA A 36 2.25 0.40 -27.86
CA ALA A 36 2.81 -0.65 -28.69
C ALA A 36 2.71 -0.30 -30.20
N GLY A 37 3.61 0.57 -30.67
CA GLY A 37 3.62 1.13 -32.02
C GLY A 37 4.34 2.47 -32.15
N ASP A 38 4.53 3.23 -31.06
CA ASP A 38 5.25 4.51 -31.04
C ASP A 38 6.41 4.47 -30.02
N PRO A 39 7.68 4.41 -30.45
CA PRO A 39 8.84 4.39 -29.56
C PRO A 39 9.26 5.79 -29.07
N ALA A 40 8.57 6.85 -29.52
CA ALA A 40 8.87 8.23 -29.17
C ALA A 40 8.00 8.72 -28.01
N ILE A 41 8.65 9.27 -27.00
CA ILE A 41 8.06 9.74 -25.74
C ILE A 41 7.87 11.26 -25.81
N LYS A 42 6.65 11.72 -25.56
CA LYS A 42 6.29 13.14 -25.60
C LYS A 42 6.60 13.81 -24.25
N ILE A 43 7.66 14.62 -24.24
CA ILE A 43 8.15 15.32 -23.05
C ILE A 43 7.76 16.78 -23.08
N ASP A 44 7.25 17.32 -21.99
CA ASP A 44 7.01 18.75 -21.83
C ASP A 44 7.68 19.30 -20.56
N ASN A 45 8.58 20.27 -20.76
CA ASN A 45 9.36 20.89 -19.69
C ASN A 45 8.70 22.21 -19.29
N ALA A 46 8.17 22.26 -18.08
CA ALA A 46 7.67 23.52 -17.52
C ALA A 46 8.83 24.50 -17.26
N PRO A 47 8.57 25.82 -17.29
CA PRO A 47 9.51 26.81 -16.79
C PRO A 47 9.92 26.50 -15.34
N THR A 48 11.08 26.98 -14.90
CA THR A 48 11.45 26.89 -13.48
C THR A 48 10.51 27.75 -12.64
N ILE A 49 9.88 27.15 -11.63
CA ILE A 49 8.85 27.78 -10.82
C ILE A 49 9.42 28.21 -9.46
N ALA A 50 9.37 29.52 -9.20
CA ALA A 50 9.84 30.15 -7.95
C ALA A 50 8.71 30.80 -7.13
N ALA A 51 7.48 30.82 -7.66
CA ALA A 51 6.31 31.44 -7.05
C ALA A 51 5.02 30.74 -7.52
N ASN A 52 3.91 30.97 -6.81
CA ASN A 52 2.62 30.31 -7.06
C ASN A 52 2.15 30.46 -8.52
N GLY A 53 1.57 29.40 -9.09
CA GLY A 53 1.09 29.44 -10.47
C GLY A 53 0.43 28.15 -10.96
N THR A 54 0.10 28.13 -12.25
CA THR A 54 -0.49 26.98 -12.94
C THR A 54 0.51 26.35 -13.90
N VAL A 55 0.77 25.06 -13.65
CA VAL A 55 1.24 24.01 -14.56
C VAL A 55 0.31 23.72 -15.74
N THR A 56 0.55 24.05 -17.01
CA THR A 56 -0.26 23.48 -18.11
C THR A 56 0.62 22.68 -19.06
N PHE A 57 0.47 21.36 -19.05
CA PHE A 57 1.14 20.47 -19.99
C PHE A 57 0.35 20.35 -21.29
N SER A 58 1.08 20.24 -22.41
CA SER A 58 0.50 20.09 -23.74
C SER A 58 -0.35 18.81 -23.84
N ALA A 59 -1.44 18.82 -24.63
CA ALA A 59 -2.26 17.64 -24.81
C ALA A 59 -1.45 16.49 -25.45
N GLY A 60 -1.50 15.30 -24.85
CA GLY A 60 -0.67 14.17 -25.27
C GLY A 60 0.77 14.21 -24.75
N THR A 61 1.08 15.08 -23.78
CA THR A 61 2.32 14.95 -22.98
C THR A 61 2.28 13.64 -22.21
N GLU A 62 3.39 12.91 -22.19
CA GLU A 62 3.52 11.67 -21.43
C GLU A 62 4.45 11.88 -20.22
N LEU A 63 5.53 12.67 -20.39
CA LEU A 63 6.43 13.10 -19.32
C LEU A 63 6.36 14.61 -19.10
N GLY A 64 5.84 15.03 -17.93
CA GLY A 64 5.84 16.43 -17.50
C GLY A 64 6.92 16.70 -16.45
N PHE A 65 7.90 17.56 -16.75
CA PHE A 65 8.91 17.99 -15.78
C PHE A 65 8.60 19.38 -15.22
N VAL A 66 8.68 19.54 -13.89
CA VAL A 66 8.53 20.84 -13.20
C VAL A 66 9.72 21.05 -12.27
N ASN A 67 10.57 22.05 -12.54
CA ASN A 67 11.67 22.41 -11.65
C ASN A 67 11.20 23.47 -10.64
N VAL A 68 11.22 23.15 -9.35
CA VAL A 68 10.74 24.02 -8.26
C VAL A 68 11.91 24.55 -7.44
N THR A 69 11.99 25.86 -7.29
CA THR A 69 13.00 26.56 -6.48
C THR A 69 12.42 27.41 -5.36
N GLY A 70 11.12 27.74 -5.44
CA GLY A 70 10.40 28.42 -4.36
C GLY A 70 10.04 27.47 -3.21
N THR A 71 9.83 28.01 -2.00
CA THR A 71 9.43 27.26 -0.81
C THR A 71 7.94 27.40 -0.54
N GLY A 72 7.23 26.28 -0.36
CA GLY A 72 5.79 26.26 -0.11
C GLY A 72 4.95 26.72 -1.30
N THR A 73 5.45 26.50 -2.52
CA THR A 73 4.92 27.07 -3.76
C THR A 73 3.59 26.40 -4.15
N ASN A 74 2.49 27.15 -4.23
CA ASN A 74 1.20 26.59 -4.64
C ASN A 74 1.17 26.36 -6.16
N LEU A 75 1.07 25.10 -6.58
CA LEU A 75 1.06 24.66 -7.97
C LEU A 75 -0.23 23.89 -8.27
N SER A 76 -0.97 24.35 -9.27
CA SER A 76 -2.03 23.56 -9.90
C SER A 76 -1.50 22.98 -11.21
N ILE A 77 -1.53 21.65 -11.39
CA ILE A 77 -1.20 21.04 -12.69
C ILE A 77 -2.48 20.74 -13.46
N THR A 78 -2.47 21.12 -14.73
CA THR A 78 -3.56 20.99 -15.70
C THR A 78 -3.03 20.35 -16.97
N GLY A 79 -3.84 19.53 -17.63
CA GLY A 79 -3.41 18.68 -18.75
C GLY A 79 -3.06 17.26 -18.32
N GLU A 80 -3.02 16.36 -19.30
CA GLU A 80 -3.05 14.90 -19.11
C GLU A 80 -1.66 14.26 -19.21
N ALA A 81 -0.71 14.68 -18.38
CA ALA A 81 0.60 14.03 -18.29
C ALA A 81 0.53 12.69 -17.53
N SER A 82 0.98 11.59 -18.15
CA SER A 82 1.01 10.25 -17.52
C SER A 82 1.93 10.20 -16.30
N THR A 83 3.11 10.84 -16.40
CA THR A 83 4.08 10.98 -15.31
C THR A 83 4.41 12.46 -15.09
N ILE A 84 4.42 12.88 -13.83
CA ILE A 84 4.79 14.22 -13.38
C ILE A 84 5.99 14.12 -12.44
N ILE A 85 7.06 14.83 -12.77
CA ILE A 85 8.30 14.85 -11.99
C ILE A 85 8.54 16.25 -11.44
N LEU A 86 8.56 16.37 -10.10
CA LEU A 86 9.04 17.57 -9.41
C LEU A 86 10.56 17.47 -9.20
N GLY A 87 11.30 18.37 -9.82
CA GLY A 87 12.74 18.55 -9.62
C GLY A 87 13.05 19.81 -8.80
N GLY A 88 14.33 19.99 -8.45
CA GLY A 88 14.83 21.19 -7.79
C GLY A 88 14.92 21.09 -6.27
N THR A 89 15.34 22.19 -5.63
CA THR A 89 15.60 22.29 -4.18
C THR A 89 14.48 22.99 -3.40
N GLY A 90 13.43 23.44 -4.08
CA GLY A 90 12.27 24.08 -3.48
C GLY A 90 11.31 23.08 -2.84
N SER A 91 10.10 23.55 -2.53
CA SER A 91 8.98 22.71 -2.13
C SER A 91 7.67 23.23 -2.72
N ALA A 92 6.78 22.30 -3.08
CA ALA A 92 5.52 22.56 -3.73
C ALA A 92 4.31 22.09 -2.90
N ASN A 93 3.29 22.93 -2.82
CA ASN A 93 1.92 22.52 -2.53
C ASN A 93 1.25 22.20 -3.87
N LEU A 94 1.37 20.95 -4.31
CA LEU A 94 0.88 20.46 -5.59
C LEU A 94 -0.55 19.91 -5.47
N VAL A 95 -1.44 20.38 -6.34
CA VAL A 95 -2.75 19.75 -6.61
C VAL A 95 -2.70 19.07 -7.99
N VAL A 96 -3.07 17.79 -8.04
CA VAL A 96 -3.07 16.96 -9.25
C VAL A 96 -4.45 16.39 -9.52
N GLY A 97 -4.94 16.58 -10.75
CA GLY A 97 -6.21 16.02 -11.23
C GLY A 97 -7.35 17.03 -11.38
N ASN A 98 -8.47 16.57 -11.94
CA ASN A 98 -9.68 17.37 -12.09
C ASN A 98 -10.73 16.95 -11.05
N PRO A 99 -11.17 17.84 -10.14
CA PRO A 99 -12.13 17.51 -9.08
C PRO A 99 -13.55 17.21 -9.59
N ASN A 100 -13.83 17.36 -10.88
CA ASN A 100 -15.15 17.13 -11.48
C ASN A 100 -15.30 15.77 -12.19
N ASP A 101 -14.29 14.91 -12.15
CA ASP A 101 -14.30 13.65 -12.91
C ASP A 101 -15.27 12.60 -12.31
N THR A 102 -16.06 11.93 -13.14
CA THR A 102 -17.14 11.02 -12.71
C THR A 102 -16.72 9.55 -12.67
N VAL A 103 -17.32 8.75 -11.79
CA VAL A 103 -16.88 7.35 -11.56
C VAL A 103 -17.11 6.48 -12.80
N VAL A 104 -16.06 5.77 -13.25
CA VAL A 104 -16.18 4.66 -14.21
C VAL A 104 -15.44 3.45 -13.65
N SER A 105 -16.20 2.48 -13.14
CA SER A 105 -15.65 1.20 -12.68
C SER A 105 -15.41 0.25 -13.88
N GLY A 106 -14.15 -0.06 -14.19
CA GLY A 106 -13.80 -1.21 -15.03
C GLY A 106 -12.71 -0.99 -16.08
N GLY A 107 -11.52 -1.55 -15.82
CA GLY A 107 -10.43 -1.70 -16.80
C GLY A 107 -9.17 -2.22 -16.10
N GLN A 108 -8.63 -3.36 -16.56
CA GLN A 108 -7.41 -3.99 -16.00
C GLN A 108 -6.15 -3.57 -16.77
N PRO A 109 -5.11 -3.02 -16.11
CA PRO A 109 -3.76 -2.87 -16.67
C PRO A 109 -2.83 -4.07 -16.35
N PRO A 110 -1.68 -4.22 -17.02
CA PRO A 110 -0.83 -5.41 -16.95
C PRO A 110 0.11 -5.47 -15.71
N ALA A 111 0.45 -6.70 -15.26
CA ALA A 111 1.22 -6.96 -14.03
C ALA A 111 2.60 -7.62 -14.27
N VAL A 112 3.66 -7.22 -13.53
CA VAL A 112 5.04 -7.79 -13.56
C VAL A 112 5.75 -7.66 -12.18
N THR A 113 6.83 -8.43 -11.95
CA THR A 113 7.31 -8.96 -10.65
C THR A 113 8.81 -8.65 -10.32
N PHE A 114 9.17 -8.61 -9.01
CA PHE A 114 10.44 -8.27 -8.29
C PHE A 114 11.87 -8.68 -8.80
N MET A 115 12.95 -7.94 -8.40
CA MET A 115 14.03 -8.36 -7.42
C MET A 115 15.44 -7.65 -7.51
N GLY A 116 15.93 -7.04 -6.39
CA GLY A 116 17.36 -6.83 -5.98
C GLY A 116 18.25 -5.82 -6.77
N GLY A 117 19.33 -5.18 -6.25
CA GLY A 117 19.97 -5.05 -4.92
C GLY A 117 20.96 -3.84 -4.89
N PRO A 118 21.30 -3.24 -3.72
CA PRO A 118 21.84 -1.85 -3.56
C PRO A 118 23.39 -1.76 -3.47
N PRO A 119 24.09 -0.59 -3.26
CA PRO A 119 23.71 0.80 -2.87
C PRO A 119 24.23 1.87 -3.92
N PRO A 120 24.51 3.19 -3.66
CA PRO A 120 24.46 4.05 -2.44
C PRO A 120 23.91 5.51 -2.65
N ASN A 121 24.26 6.43 -1.73
CA ASN A 121 23.91 7.88 -1.62
C ASN A 121 22.43 8.26 -1.54
N VAL A 122 21.54 7.31 -1.83
CA VAL A 122 20.27 7.15 -1.13
C VAL A 122 20.41 5.91 -0.24
N PRO A 123 19.81 5.86 0.96
CA PRO A 123 19.94 4.74 1.88
C PRO A 123 19.64 3.39 1.23
N GLU A 124 20.53 2.44 1.49
CA GLU A 124 20.60 1.08 0.94
C GLU A 124 19.28 0.29 1.03
N ALA A 125 18.42 0.61 1.99
CA ALA A 125 17.10 0.01 2.18
C ALA A 125 16.03 0.45 1.16
N LEU A 126 16.17 1.60 0.48
CA LEU A 126 15.11 2.12 -0.40
C LEU A 126 14.85 1.24 -1.63
N LEU A 127 15.84 0.41 -1.99
CA LEU A 127 15.84 -0.36 -3.21
C LEU A 127 14.93 -1.59 -3.17
N THR A 128 14.61 -2.09 -1.97
CA THR A 128 13.71 -3.24 -1.81
C THR A 128 12.24 -2.83 -1.98
N ALA A 129 11.87 -1.64 -1.50
CA ALA A 129 10.50 -1.12 -1.52
C ALA A 129 9.96 -0.80 -2.94
N LEU A 130 10.85 -0.55 -3.91
CA LEU A 130 10.47 -0.29 -5.31
C LEU A 130 10.09 -1.55 -6.11
N ALA A 131 10.42 -2.74 -5.60
CA ALA A 131 10.10 -4.00 -6.28
C ALA A 131 8.58 -4.29 -6.38
N ASN A 132 7.76 -3.46 -5.72
CA ASN A 132 6.30 -3.57 -5.55
C ASN A 132 5.51 -2.34 -6.06
N VAL A 133 5.77 -1.73 -7.23
CA VAL A 133 4.76 -0.72 -7.69
C VAL A 133 3.43 -1.39 -8.02
N ASP A 134 2.35 -0.69 -7.71
CA ASP A 134 0.99 -1.15 -7.98
C ASP A 134 0.77 -1.25 -9.50
N PRO A 135 0.44 -2.45 -10.04
CA PRO A 135 0.20 -2.63 -11.48
C PRO A 135 -1.06 -1.89 -11.97
N GLN A 136 -1.86 -1.32 -11.08
CA GLN A 136 -3.07 -0.58 -11.40
C GLN A 136 -2.85 0.95 -11.53
N ALA A 137 -1.64 1.47 -11.29
CA ALA A 137 -1.37 2.91 -11.32
C ALA A 137 -1.52 3.51 -12.74
N ALA A 138 -2.45 4.46 -12.88
CA ALA A 138 -2.73 5.22 -14.10
C ALA A 138 -2.00 6.57 -14.17
N ARG A 139 -1.33 6.98 -13.08
CA ARG A 139 -0.48 8.18 -13.01
C ARG A 139 0.67 7.96 -12.03
N VAL A 140 1.83 8.54 -12.33
CA VAL A 140 2.97 8.65 -11.40
C VAL A 140 3.25 10.11 -11.06
N VAL A 141 3.43 10.40 -9.77
CA VAL A 141 3.85 11.70 -9.24
C VAL A 141 5.11 11.49 -8.41
N VAL A 142 6.20 12.16 -8.78
CA VAL A 142 7.48 12.09 -8.08
C VAL A 142 7.73 13.41 -7.34
N GLY A 143 7.88 13.33 -6.02
CA GLY A 143 8.23 14.46 -5.15
C GLY A 143 9.68 14.91 -5.28
N SER A 144 9.92 16.15 -4.87
CA SER A 144 11.23 16.81 -4.88
C SER A 144 12.08 16.46 -3.66
N ALA A 145 13.26 17.07 -3.56
CA ALA A 145 14.10 16.95 -2.36
C ALA A 145 13.56 17.74 -1.15
N GLY A 146 12.59 18.64 -1.34
CA GLY A 146 12.00 19.50 -0.31
C GLY A 146 10.73 18.94 0.32
N ASN A 147 10.18 19.71 1.27
CA ASN A 147 8.99 19.34 2.03
C ASN A 147 7.72 19.57 1.21
N ASP A 148 7.34 18.60 0.37
CA ASP A 148 6.21 18.74 -0.53
C ASP A 148 4.86 18.44 0.12
N LYS A 149 3.80 19.06 -0.38
CA LYS A 149 2.42 18.72 -0.07
C LYS A 149 1.69 18.35 -1.35
N ILE A 150 1.39 17.08 -1.55
CA ILE A 150 0.75 16.53 -2.75
C ILE A 150 -0.70 16.20 -2.42
N THR A 151 -1.65 16.72 -3.21
CA THR A 151 -3.08 16.41 -3.08
C THR A 151 -3.59 15.87 -4.40
N VAL A 152 -4.03 14.61 -4.41
CA VAL A 152 -4.75 14.01 -5.55
C VAL A 152 -6.24 14.33 -5.38
N VAL A 153 -6.89 14.84 -6.43
CA VAL A 153 -8.31 15.25 -6.37
C VAL A 153 -9.21 14.55 -7.39
N ASP A 154 -8.67 13.63 -8.18
CA ASP A 154 -9.44 12.81 -9.13
C ASP A 154 -9.49 11.33 -8.71
N LYS A 155 -9.90 10.47 -9.65
CA LYS A 155 -10.12 9.02 -9.46
C LYS A 155 -9.03 8.16 -10.10
N LYS A 156 -7.94 8.77 -10.58
CA LYS A 156 -6.86 8.02 -11.20
C LYS A 156 -6.02 7.39 -10.10
N ASN A 157 -5.91 6.07 -10.11
CA ASN A 157 -4.93 5.31 -9.33
C ASN A 157 -3.54 5.96 -9.50
N THR A 158 -3.03 6.59 -8.45
CA THR A 158 -1.83 7.41 -8.49
C THR A 158 -0.75 6.80 -7.62
N LEU A 159 0.38 6.48 -8.22
CA LEU A 159 1.62 6.24 -7.49
C LEU A 159 2.28 7.57 -7.15
N THR A 160 2.34 7.91 -5.86
CA THR A 160 3.13 9.03 -5.35
C THR A 160 4.41 8.51 -4.73
N VAL A 161 5.57 8.89 -5.29
CA VAL A 161 6.89 8.56 -4.74
C VAL A 161 7.44 9.81 -4.04
N LEU A 162 7.61 9.75 -2.72
CA LEU A 162 8.17 10.87 -1.96
C LEU A 162 9.69 10.94 -2.09
N GLY A 163 10.23 12.16 -2.01
CA GLY A 163 11.65 12.42 -1.96
C GLY A 163 12.20 12.57 -0.53
N SER A 164 13.30 13.29 -0.37
CA SER A 164 14.05 13.40 0.89
C SER A 164 13.48 14.35 1.93
N GLY A 165 12.60 15.27 1.52
CA GLY A 165 12.02 16.27 2.42
C GLY A 165 10.80 15.76 3.18
N ASP A 166 10.51 16.40 4.31
CA ASP A 166 9.44 15.99 5.20
C ASP A 166 8.09 16.38 4.58
N SER A 167 7.38 15.41 4.01
CA SER A 167 6.33 15.62 3.00
C SER A 167 4.94 15.15 3.45
N THR A 168 3.90 15.73 2.88
CA THR A 168 2.50 15.38 3.14
C THR A 168 1.80 14.93 1.86
N VAL A 169 1.04 13.83 1.91
CA VAL A 169 0.20 13.35 0.81
C VAL A 169 -1.24 13.23 1.28
N ILE A 170 -2.17 13.72 0.47
CA ILE A 170 -3.60 13.44 0.55
C ILE A 170 -3.96 12.65 -0.71
N THR A 171 -4.41 11.41 -0.53
CA THR A 171 -4.84 10.56 -1.65
C THR A 171 -6.25 10.94 -2.10
N GLY A 172 -6.58 10.60 -3.34
CA GLY A 172 -7.85 10.91 -3.97
C GLY A 172 -8.85 9.76 -3.84
N HIS A 173 -9.56 9.51 -4.94
CA HIS A 173 -10.62 8.52 -5.07
C HIS A 173 -10.24 7.38 -6.03
N GLY A 174 -8.93 7.15 -6.22
CA GLY A 174 -8.39 5.98 -6.90
C GLY A 174 -7.81 4.99 -5.90
N VAL A 175 -7.41 3.82 -6.38
CA VAL A 175 -6.48 2.94 -5.65
C VAL A 175 -5.10 3.60 -5.72
N ASP A 176 -4.80 4.42 -4.71
CA ASP A 176 -3.60 5.24 -4.68
C ASP A 176 -2.48 4.53 -3.90
N THR A 177 -1.26 4.57 -4.44
CA THR A 177 -0.08 4.08 -3.73
C THR A 177 0.78 5.27 -3.30
N VAL A 178 1.15 5.35 -2.02
CA VAL A 178 2.12 6.35 -1.53
C VAL A 178 3.36 5.65 -1.01
N GLN A 179 4.49 5.85 -1.67
CA GLN A 179 5.77 5.33 -1.21
C GLN A 179 6.47 6.40 -0.34
N ALA A 180 6.55 6.14 0.97
CA ALA A 180 7.22 6.99 1.94
C ALA A 180 8.60 6.44 2.28
N THR A 181 9.62 7.24 1.97
CA THR A 181 10.94 6.73 1.59
C THR A 181 12.06 7.30 2.46
N LEU A 182 12.25 8.62 2.41
CA LEU A 182 13.48 9.31 2.85
C LEU A 182 13.23 10.47 3.83
N GLY A 183 12.13 11.20 3.65
CA GLY A 183 11.63 12.20 4.59
C GLY A 183 10.70 11.62 5.65
N ASN A 184 10.47 12.37 6.73
CA ASN A 184 9.31 12.11 7.59
C ASN A 184 8.04 12.41 6.79
N SER A 185 7.09 11.48 6.79
CA SER A 185 5.94 11.54 5.88
C SER A 185 4.63 11.61 6.66
N THR A 186 3.68 12.43 6.19
CA THR A 186 2.29 12.41 6.65
C THR A 186 1.39 12.00 5.49
N ILE A 187 0.61 10.93 5.64
CA ILE A 187 -0.20 10.37 4.56
C ILE A 187 -1.65 10.27 5.04
N ILE A 188 -2.55 10.87 4.28
CA ILE A 188 -3.97 10.96 4.60
C ILE A 188 -4.75 10.28 3.48
N GLY A 189 -5.43 9.19 3.81
CA GLY A 189 -6.33 8.49 2.90
C GLY A 189 -7.55 9.36 2.55
N GLY A 190 -7.93 9.33 1.29
CA GLY A 190 -9.10 10.04 0.76
C GLY A 190 -10.45 9.50 1.29
N ASN A 191 -11.51 10.30 1.14
CA ASN A 191 -12.87 9.92 1.52
C ASN A 191 -13.54 9.04 0.44
N GLY A 192 -13.08 7.80 0.28
CA GLY A 192 -13.80 6.82 -0.55
C GLY A 192 -13.09 5.49 -0.72
N ASP A 193 -11.80 5.55 -1.05
CA ASP A 193 -11.12 4.47 -1.77
C ASP A 193 -9.77 4.11 -1.11
N TYR A 194 -9.29 2.90 -1.38
CA TYR A 194 -8.16 2.30 -0.68
C TYR A 194 -6.84 2.95 -1.08
N ALA A 195 -6.07 3.37 -0.08
CA ALA A 195 -4.70 3.84 -0.27
C ALA A 195 -3.71 2.87 0.37
N VAL A 196 -2.74 2.43 -0.43
CA VAL A 196 -1.63 1.57 -0.01
C VAL A 196 -0.42 2.45 0.30
N VAL A 197 0.15 2.31 1.50
CA VAL A 197 1.43 2.95 1.82
C VAL A 197 2.55 1.93 1.67
N LYS A 198 3.65 2.29 0.99
CA LYS A 198 4.84 1.44 0.83
C LYS A 198 6.00 2.02 1.61
N LEU A 199 6.59 1.20 2.48
CA LEU A 199 7.72 1.54 3.33
C LEU A 199 8.89 0.55 3.11
N ALA A 200 10.11 1.01 3.39
CA ALA A 200 11.34 0.23 3.21
C ALA A 200 11.79 -0.46 4.51
N GLY A 201 12.09 -1.74 4.44
CA GLY A 201 12.34 -2.64 5.56
C GLY A 201 11.17 -3.60 5.81
N ASN A 202 11.38 -4.51 6.74
CA ASN A 202 10.39 -5.48 7.23
C ASN A 202 9.73 -5.01 8.54
N SER A 203 8.74 -5.75 9.04
CA SER A 203 8.00 -5.41 10.26
C SER A 203 8.91 -5.21 11.48
N SER A 204 10.00 -5.97 11.61
CA SER A 204 10.97 -5.81 12.71
C SER A 204 11.77 -4.50 12.66
N ASN A 205 11.79 -3.81 11.53
CA ASN A 205 12.39 -2.47 11.40
C ASN A 205 11.48 -1.35 11.92
N TYR A 206 10.21 -1.63 12.24
CA TYR A 206 9.22 -0.60 12.56
C TYR A 206 8.67 -0.73 13.99
N THR A 207 8.66 0.39 14.72
CA THR A 207 7.79 0.56 15.89
C THR A 207 6.52 1.29 15.46
N ILE A 208 5.36 0.74 15.79
CA ILE A 208 4.06 1.28 15.38
C ILE A 208 3.36 1.83 16.62
N GLN A 209 3.11 3.13 16.63
CA GLN A 209 2.31 3.79 17.66
C GLN A 209 0.97 4.19 17.07
N GLY A 210 -0.11 3.48 17.44
CA GLY A 210 -1.45 4.02 17.27
C GLY A 210 -1.66 5.17 18.24
N THR A 211 -2.23 6.29 17.78
CA THR A 211 -2.66 7.36 18.68
C THR A 211 -4.14 7.17 19.01
N ASP A 212 -4.38 6.69 20.22
CA ASP A 212 -5.68 6.61 20.91
C ASP A 212 -6.22 7.99 21.36
N GLY A 213 -5.71 9.06 20.73
CA GLY A 213 -5.95 10.44 21.11
C GLY A 213 -7.40 10.90 20.92
N SER A 214 -7.75 11.99 21.61
CA SER A 214 -9.02 12.67 21.43
C SER A 214 -8.92 13.77 20.37
N GLY A 215 -9.96 13.93 19.55
CA GLY A 215 -9.99 14.96 18.51
C GLY A 215 -9.22 14.56 17.25
N ALA A 216 -8.46 15.50 16.67
CA ALA A 216 -7.84 15.37 15.35
C ALA A 216 -6.68 14.36 15.26
N THR A 217 -6.27 13.74 16.37
CA THR A 217 -5.27 12.65 16.42
C THR A 217 -5.92 11.28 16.63
N LYS A 218 -7.24 11.21 16.82
CA LYS A 218 -7.96 9.95 16.73
C LYS A 218 -7.90 9.48 15.28
N GLY A 219 -7.52 8.23 15.07
CA GLY A 219 -7.50 7.66 13.73
C GLY A 219 -6.15 7.76 13.00
N HIS A 220 -5.04 7.72 13.75
CA HIS A 220 -3.70 7.78 13.19
C HIS A 220 -2.78 6.67 13.72
N ALA A 221 -1.86 6.21 12.88
CA ALA A 221 -0.70 5.41 13.27
C ALA A 221 0.60 6.13 12.87
N VAL A 222 1.57 6.17 13.78
CA VAL A 222 2.92 6.62 13.49
C VAL A 222 3.83 5.40 13.42
N LEU A 223 4.29 5.07 12.21
CA LEU A 223 5.27 4.03 11.94
C LEU A 223 6.66 4.67 11.98
N THR A 224 7.48 4.29 12.95
CA THR A 224 8.85 4.80 13.10
C THR A 224 9.84 3.72 12.71
N ASN A 225 10.67 3.97 11.70
CA ASN A 225 11.74 3.06 11.32
C ASN A 225 12.86 3.15 12.37
N ALA A 226 13.11 2.07 13.11
CA ALA A 226 14.06 2.02 14.22
C ALA A 226 15.53 2.21 13.79
N THR A 227 15.85 1.93 12.51
CA THR A 227 17.20 2.08 11.96
C THR A 227 17.48 3.52 11.52
N THR A 228 16.51 4.18 10.87
CA THR A 228 16.70 5.52 10.29
C THR A 228 16.14 6.66 11.15
N GLY A 229 15.30 6.34 12.14
CA GLY A 229 14.56 7.32 12.94
C GLY A 229 13.45 8.04 12.20
N LYS A 230 13.17 7.68 10.93
CA LYS A 230 12.17 8.34 10.08
C LYS A 230 10.76 7.87 10.44
N THR A 231 9.82 8.80 10.46
CA THR A 231 8.42 8.55 10.83
C THR A 231 7.50 8.65 9.62
N THR A 232 6.55 7.73 9.50
CA THR A 232 5.40 7.85 8.60
C THR A 232 4.14 7.88 9.46
N ASN A 233 3.50 9.05 9.52
CA ASN A 233 2.21 9.25 10.17
C ASN A 233 1.10 8.99 9.13
N ILE A 234 0.27 7.97 9.34
CA ILE A 234 -0.82 7.60 8.45
C ILE A 234 -2.18 7.83 9.13
N SER A 235 -3.17 8.30 8.37
CA SER A 235 -4.59 8.27 8.76
C SER A 235 -5.47 7.90 7.59
N GLY A 236 -6.58 7.19 7.85
CA GLY A 236 -7.48 6.71 6.77
C GLY A 236 -6.89 5.62 5.88
N ILE A 237 -5.65 5.17 6.12
CA ILE A 237 -4.95 4.09 5.42
C ILE A 237 -5.28 2.74 6.06
N GLN A 238 -5.65 1.72 5.27
CA GLN A 238 -5.93 0.36 5.76
C GLN A 238 -4.75 -0.61 5.57
N PHE A 239 -3.84 -0.33 4.64
CA PHE A 239 -2.79 -1.27 4.24
C PHE A 239 -1.44 -0.57 4.11
N VAL A 240 -0.44 -1.06 4.85
CA VAL A 240 0.97 -0.70 4.63
C VAL A 240 1.71 -1.93 4.13
N GLN A 241 2.29 -1.85 2.94
CA GLN A 241 3.16 -2.87 2.40
C GLN A 241 4.61 -2.63 2.81
N LEU A 242 5.27 -3.71 3.22
CA LEU A 242 6.68 -3.76 3.60
C LEU A 242 7.46 -4.65 2.62
N ASP A 243 8.76 -4.80 2.87
CA ASP A 243 9.62 -5.72 2.11
C ASP A 243 9.30 -7.20 2.41
N ASN A 244 9.83 -8.09 1.57
CA ASN A 244 9.68 -9.56 1.70
C ASN A 244 8.21 -10.06 1.70
N SER A 245 7.30 -9.27 1.13
CA SER A 245 5.85 -9.51 1.13
C SER A 245 5.18 -9.45 2.51
N GLU A 246 5.85 -8.86 3.51
CA GLU A 246 5.20 -8.55 4.79
C GLU A 246 4.20 -7.39 4.62
N SER A 247 3.10 -7.40 5.39
CA SER A 247 2.15 -6.29 5.39
C SER A 247 1.55 -6.00 6.76
N LEU A 248 1.13 -4.75 6.95
CA LEU A 248 0.47 -4.27 8.16
C LEU A 248 -0.95 -3.86 7.83
N VAL A 249 -1.91 -4.43 8.57
CA VAL A 249 -3.34 -4.25 8.35
C VAL A 249 -3.95 -3.34 9.42
N PHE A 250 -4.37 -2.15 9.01
CA PHE A 250 -4.98 -1.11 9.84
C PHE A 250 -6.50 -1.16 9.73
N ALA A 251 -7.10 -2.11 10.45
CA ALA A 251 -8.53 -2.36 10.43
C ALA A 251 -9.35 -1.31 11.21
N LYS A 252 -10.47 -0.85 10.65
CA LYS A 252 -11.43 0.05 11.33
C LYS A 252 -12.12 -0.63 12.51
N ASN A 253 -12.36 -1.93 12.40
CA ASN A 253 -13.13 -2.72 13.35
C ASN A 253 -12.69 -4.20 13.34
N LEU A 254 -13.24 -4.99 14.28
CA LEU A 254 -12.88 -6.39 14.44
C LEU A 254 -13.16 -7.25 13.20
N VAL A 255 -14.17 -6.92 12.38
CA VAL A 255 -14.54 -7.69 11.18
C VAL A 255 -13.50 -7.51 10.07
N GLU A 256 -13.05 -6.27 9.84
CA GLU A 256 -11.97 -6.00 8.88
C GLU A 256 -10.65 -6.64 9.35
N GLY A 257 -10.33 -6.56 10.65
CA GLY A 257 -9.14 -7.19 11.22
C GLY A 257 -9.18 -8.72 11.12
N GLN A 258 -10.36 -9.31 11.32
CA GLN A 258 -10.57 -10.74 11.18
C GLN A 258 -10.33 -11.23 9.74
N ALA A 259 -10.74 -10.47 8.72
CA ALA A 259 -10.47 -10.80 7.32
C ALA A 259 -8.96 -10.85 7.01
N GLY A 260 -8.17 -9.94 7.61
CA GLY A 260 -6.71 -9.97 7.52
C GLY A 260 -6.11 -11.21 8.21
N LEU A 261 -6.59 -11.55 9.41
CA LEU A 261 -6.16 -12.76 10.13
C LEU A 261 -6.50 -14.07 9.42
N MET A 262 -7.45 -14.12 8.47
CA MET A 262 -7.75 -15.34 7.72
C MET A 262 -6.61 -15.75 6.80
N TYR A 263 -5.91 -14.79 6.17
CA TYR A 263 -4.71 -15.08 5.37
C TYR A 263 -3.63 -15.75 6.22
N GLN A 264 -3.33 -15.16 7.38
CA GLN A 264 -2.33 -15.72 8.28
C GLN A 264 -2.79 -17.08 8.83
N ALA A 265 -4.02 -17.18 9.38
CA ALA A 265 -4.51 -18.40 10.01
C ALA A 265 -4.53 -19.59 9.03
N VAL A 266 -5.07 -19.38 7.83
CA VAL A 266 -5.22 -20.45 6.83
C VAL A 266 -3.90 -20.68 6.10
N PHE A 267 -3.37 -19.67 5.40
CA PHE A 267 -2.26 -19.84 4.46
C PHE A 267 -0.86 -19.63 5.06
N GLY A 268 -0.76 -19.15 6.31
CA GLY A 268 0.53 -18.89 6.98
C GLY A 268 1.32 -17.71 6.39
N ARG A 269 0.63 -16.81 5.67
CA ARG A 269 1.18 -15.61 5.05
C ARG A 269 0.31 -14.39 5.34
N ASP A 270 0.90 -13.22 5.21
CA ASP A 270 0.15 -11.97 5.26
C ASP A 270 -0.79 -11.83 4.04
N ALA A 271 -1.80 -10.96 4.19
CA ALA A 271 -2.68 -10.59 3.11
C ALA A 271 -1.95 -9.70 2.10
N ASP A 272 -2.20 -9.91 0.81
CA ASP A 272 -1.90 -8.94 -0.24
C ASP A 272 -2.99 -7.86 -0.28
N ALA A 273 -2.64 -6.64 -0.71
CA ALA A 273 -3.56 -5.50 -0.71
C ALA A 273 -4.84 -5.80 -1.52
N SER A 274 -4.68 -6.26 -2.76
CA SER A 274 -5.77 -6.59 -3.69
C SER A 274 -6.76 -7.62 -3.13
N GLY A 275 -6.25 -8.70 -2.52
CA GLY A 275 -7.08 -9.72 -1.90
C GLY A 275 -7.78 -9.21 -0.65
N PHE A 276 -7.08 -8.46 0.21
CA PHE A 276 -7.66 -7.86 1.40
C PHE A 276 -8.78 -6.87 1.06
N ASP A 277 -8.53 -5.96 0.12
CA ASP A 277 -9.48 -4.93 -0.32
C ASP A 277 -10.73 -5.57 -0.95
N PHE A 278 -10.58 -6.63 -1.76
CA PHE A 278 -11.71 -7.39 -2.30
C PHE A 278 -12.66 -7.91 -1.21
N TRP A 279 -12.12 -8.46 -0.11
CA TRP A 279 -12.93 -8.92 1.01
C TRP A 279 -13.53 -7.76 1.81
N LEU A 280 -12.78 -6.67 2.01
CA LEU A 280 -13.28 -5.48 2.68
C LEU A 280 -14.44 -4.84 1.90
N ASP A 281 -14.37 -4.78 0.58
CA ASP A 281 -15.46 -4.28 -0.27
C ASP A 281 -16.70 -5.16 -0.19
N ALA A 282 -16.54 -6.48 -0.29
CA ALA A 282 -17.67 -7.40 -0.17
C ALA A 282 -18.37 -7.30 1.21
N ILE A 283 -17.59 -7.06 2.27
CA ILE A 283 -18.11 -6.85 3.63
C ILE A 283 -18.78 -5.47 3.76
N LYS A 284 -18.15 -4.38 3.29
CA LYS A 284 -18.68 -3.01 3.36
C LYS A 284 -19.95 -2.82 2.52
N ALA A 285 -20.01 -3.46 1.35
CA ALA A 285 -21.20 -3.47 0.49
C ALA A 285 -22.33 -4.37 1.04
N GLY A 286 -22.07 -5.15 2.09
CA GLY A 286 -23.03 -6.10 2.68
C GLY A 286 -23.32 -7.31 1.77
N THR A 287 -22.53 -7.55 0.73
CA THR A 287 -22.69 -8.67 -0.20
C THR A 287 -22.09 -9.96 0.35
N SER A 288 -21.15 -9.87 1.30
CA SER A 288 -20.57 -10.99 2.05
C SER A 288 -20.58 -10.74 3.55
N THR A 289 -20.69 -11.83 4.33
CA THR A 289 -20.44 -11.85 5.77
C THR A 289 -19.07 -12.44 6.05
N ILE A 290 -18.49 -12.18 7.22
CA ILE A 290 -17.16 -12.74 7.57
C ILE A 290 -17.13 -14.28 7.59
N ARG A 291 -18.25 -14.94 7.95
CA ARG A 291 -18.40 -16.41 7.81
C ARG A 291 -18.43 -16.86 6.36
N ARG A 292 -19.05 -16.07 5.47
CA ARG A 292 -19.02 -16.35 4.02
C ARG A 292 -17.60 -16.25 3.48
N VAL A 293 -16.85 -15.21 3.85
CA VAL A 293 -15.43 -15.06 3.50
C VAL A 293 -14.62 -16.27 3.96
N ALA A 294 -14.74 -16.69 5.22
CA ALA A 294 -14.06 -17.89 5.72
C ALA A 294 -14.41 -19.17 4.93
N HIS A 295 -15.68 -19.31 4.51
CA HIS A 295 -16.12 -20.40 3.66
C HIS A 295 -15.51 -20.32 2.25
N ASP A 296 -15.41 -19.14 1.65
CA ASP A 296 -14.79 -18.95 0.34
C ASP A 296 -13.26 -19.19 0.38
N PHE A 297 -12.58 -18.86 1.50
CA PHE A 297 -11.18 -19.24 1.74
C PHE A 297 -10.98 -20.76 1.70
N VAL A 298 -11.77 -21.55 2.45
CA VAL A 298 -11.60 -23.02 2.50
C VAL A 298 -12.05 -23.75 1.22
N ASN A 299 -12.74 -23.05 0.30
CA ASN A 299 -13.07 -23.55 -1.04
C ASN A 299 -12.14 -23.00 -2.13
N SER A 300 -11.12 -22.21 -1.76
CA SER A 300 -10.16 -21.65 -2.71
C SER A 300 -9.18 -22.70 -3.28
N PRO A 301 -8.63 -22.49 -4.49
CA PRO A 301 -7.52 -23.29 -5.00
C PRO A 301 -6.29 -23.29 -4.09
N GLU A 302 -6.04 -22.18 -3.38
CA GLU A 302 -4.92 -22.04 -2.43
C GLU A 302 -5.10 -22.99 -1.23
N PHE A 303 -6.31 -23.07 -0.67
CA PHE A 303 -6.63 -24.04 0.39
C PHE A 303 -6.50 -25.48 -0.07
N ALA A 304 -6.92 -25.78 -1.32
CA ALA A 304 -6.74 -27.12 -1.88
C ALA A 304 -5.24 -27.47 -2.01
N ALA A 305 -4.39 -26.51 -2.37
CA ALA A 305 -2.94 -26.73 -2.46
C ALA A 305 -2.27 -26.96 -1.09
N THR A 306 -2.76 -26.33 -0.01
CA THR A 306 -2.12 -26.38 1.32
C THR A 306 -2.75 -27.37 2.32
N HIS A 307 -4.07 -27.63 2.23
CA HIS A 307 -4.81 -28.40 3.25
C HIS A 307 -5.62 -29.60 2.76
N ALA A 308 -5.74 -29.86 1.44
CA ALA A 308 -6.66 -30.89 0.91
C ALA A 308 -6.45 -32.31 1.49
N ASN A 309 -5.20 -32.66 1.81
CA ASN A 309 -4.83 -33.99 2.33
C ASN A 309 -4.71 -34.05 3.87
N GLN A 310 -5.05 -32.97 4.58
CA GLN A 310 -4.95 -32.92 6.04
C GLN A 310 -6.17 -33.52 6.72
N THR A 311 -5.96 -34.30 7.79
CA THR A 311 -7.02 -34.63 8.75
C THR A 311 -7.49 -33.37 9.49
N ASP A 312 -8.67 -33.42 10.11
CA ASP A 312 -9.19 -32.28 10.88
C ASP A 312 -8.28 -31.89 12.06
N GLN A 313 -7.60 -32.85 12.68
CA GLN A 313 -6.60 -32.58 13.71
C GLN A 313 -5.34 -31.89 13.14
N GLN A 314 -4.87 -32.30 11.97
CA GLN A 314 -3.75 -31.65 11.29
C GLN A 314 -4.11 -30.22 10.86
N PHE A 315 -5.33 -30.04 10.34
CA PHE A 315 -5.86 -28.74 9.97
C PHE A 315 -5.91 -27.79 11.18
N VAL A 316 -6.56 -28.19 12.28
CA VAL A 316 -6.61 -27.40 13.52
C VAL A 316 -5.21 -27.07 14.05
N GLN A 317 -4.27 -28.03 14.03
CA GLN A 317 -2.88 -27.76 14.42
C GLN A 317 -2.17 -26.74 13.52
N SER A 318 -2.44 -26.75 12.21
CA SER A 318 -1.90 -25.73 11.30
C SER A 318 -2.43 -24.33 11.60
N LEU A 319 -3.71 -24.17 11.94
CA LEU A 319 -4.27 -22.89 12.37
C LEU A 319 -3.56 -22.35 13.64
N TYR A 320 -3.28 -23.22 14.62
CA TYR A 320 -2.52 -22.85 15.81
C TYR A 320 -1.07 -22.44 15.48
N GLN A 321 -0.40 -23.22 14.64
CA GLN A 321 1.00 -22.97 14.26
C GLN A 321 1.15 -21.67 13.47
N ASN A 322 0.23 -21.41 12.53
CA ASN A 322 0.27 -20.23 11.68
C ASN A 322 -0.06 -18.95 12.47
N LEU A 323 -1.09 -18.98 13.32
CA LEU A 323 -1.61 -17.78 13.99
C LEU A 323 -0.92 -17.45 15.32
N PHE A 324 -0.37 -18.45 16.01
CA PHE A 324 0.25 -18.29 17.34
C PHE A 324 1.70 -18.79 17.41
N GLY A 325 2.29 -19.22 16.29
CA GLY A 325 3.68 -19.71 16.23
C GLY A 325 3.95 -21.02 16.99
N ARG A 326 2.91 -21.72 17.44
CA ARG A 326 3.02 -22.88 18.35
C ARG A 326 1.98 -23.96 18.08
N ALA A 327 2.24 -25.17 18.53
CA ALA A 327 1.23 -26.22 18.61
C ALA A 327 0.08 -25.84 19.56
N GLY A 328 -1.14 -26.24 19.19
CA GLY A 328 -2.32 -26.09 20.03
C GLY A 328 -2.26 -26.99 21.27
N LYS A 329 -2.77 -26.49 22.40
CA LYS A 329 -2.97 -27.29 23.61
C LYS A 329 -3.96 -28.43 23.35
N ALA A 330 -3.76 -29.56 24.02
CA ALA A 330 -4.59 -30.76 23.83
C ALA A 330 -6.10 -30.48 23.97
N GLU A 331 -6.51 -29.71 24.98
CA GLU A 331 -7.92 -29.33 25.21
C GLU A 331 -8.48 -28.45 24.07
N GLY A 332 -7.73 -27.44 23.63
CA GLY A 332 -8.16 -26.54 22.55
C GLY A 332 -8.22 -27.25 21.19
N VAL A 333 -7.26 -28.14 20.91
CA VAL A 333 -7.29 -28.97 19.70
C VAL A 333 -8.47 -29.94 19.75
N ALA A 334 -8.69 -30.60 20.89
CA ALA A 334 -9.82 -31.52 21.08
C ALA A 334 -11.17 -30.82 20.84
N PHE A 335 -11.37 -29.61 21.40
CA PHE A 335 -12.57 -28.80 21.18
C PHE A 335 -12.88 -28.57 19.69
N TRP A 336 -11.91 -28.08 18.92
CA TRP A 336 -12.14 -27.83 17.49
C TRP A 336 -12.31 -29.11 16.68
N THR A 337 -11.60 -30.19 17.01
CA THR A 337 -11.79 -31.48 16.32
C THR A 337 -13.14 -32.14 16.65
N ASP A 338 -13.65 -31.95 17.87
CA ASP A 338 -14.98 -32.43 18.27
C ASP A 338 -16.08 -31.63 17.55
N ALA A 339 -15.92 -30.31 17.43
CA ALA A 339 -16.83 -29.47 16.66
C ALA A 339 -16.91 -29.90 15.17
N LEU A 340 -15.77 -30.22 14.54
CA LEU A 340 -15.71 -30.76 13.18
C LEU A 340 -16.37 -32.14 13.09
N ALA A 341 -16.12 -33.04 14.05
CA ALA A 341 -16.75 -34.36 14.12
C ALA A 341 -18.27 -34.31 14.27
N HIS A 342 -18.80 -33.26 14.92
CA HIS A 342 -20.24 -33.00 15.08
C HIS A 342 -20.86 -32.13 13.96
N GLY A 343 -20.16 -31.93 12.84
CA GLY A 343 -20.73 -31.34 11.62
C GLY A 343 -20.50 -29.84 11.44
N THR A 344 -19.66 -29.21 12.26
CA THR A 344 -19.17 -27.85 12.00
C THR A 344 -18.30 -27.87 10.74
N THR A 345 -18.38 -26.88 9.86
CA THR A 345 -17.51 -26.85 8.66
C THR A 345 -16.13 -26.29 8.99
N ARG A 346 -15.11 -26.62 8.17
CA ARG A 346 -13.79 -25.98 8.29
C ARG A 346 -13.87 -24.45 8.10
N GLY A 347 -14.82 -23.95 7.32
CA GLY A 347 -15.06 -22.51 7.15
C GLY A 347 -15.59 -21.85 8.43
N ASP A 348 -16.54 -22.50 9.12
CA ASP A 348 -17.03 -22.03 10.42
C ASP A 348 -15.93 -22.07 11.49
N VAL A 349 -15.10 -23.12 11.51
CA VAL A 349 -13.91 -23.18 12.39
C VAL A 349 -12.96 -22.02 12.09
N VAL A 350 -12.62 -21.71 10.83
CA VAL A 350 -11.77 -20.56 10.49
C VAL A 350 -12.40 -19.25 10.97
N ALA A 351 -13.70 -19.07 10.79
CA ALA A 351 -14.41 -17.87 11.26
C ALA A 351 -14.33 -17.75 12.79
N ASP A 352 -14.70 -18.78 13.55
CA ASP A 352 -14.72 -18.67 15.01
C ASP A 352 -13.30 -18.65 15.62
N PHE A 353 -12.32 -19.33 15.02
CA PHE A 353 -10.91 -19.31 15.45
C PHE A 353 -10.27 -17.93 15.26
N THR A 354 -10.49 -17.29 14.11
CA THR A 354 -10.01 -15.91 13.86
C THR A 354 -10.76 -14.88 14.69
N GLN A 355 -12.05 -15.09 14.98
CA GLN A 355 -12.83 -14.25 15.90
C GLN A 355 -12.30 -14.31 17.34
N VAL A 356 -11.88 -15.49 17.82
CA VAL A 356 -11.22 -15.62 19.12
C VAL A 356 -9.86 -14.90 19.11
N ALA A 357 -9.06 -15.05 18.05
CA ALA A 357 -7.77 -14.39 17.94
C ALA A 357 -7.87 -12.85 17.97
N ILE A 358 -8.76 -12.25 17.16
CA ILE A 358 -8.91 -10.79 17.10
C ILE A 358 -9.41 -10.20 18.44
N ASN A 359 -10.29 -10.90 19.16
CA ASN A 359 -10.78 -10.47 20.48
C ASN A 359 -9.67 -10.46 21.54
N ASN A 360 -8.70 -11.36 21.44
CA ASN A 360 -7.53 -11.38 22.32
C ASN A 360 -6.54 -10.24 21.99
N VAL A 361 -6.33 -9.94 20.70
CA VAL A 361 -5.52 -8.78 20.26
C VAL A 361 -6.14 -7.46 20.75
N ALA A 362 -7.47 -7.35 20.69
CA ALA A 362 -8.20 -6.18 21.18
C ALA A 362 -8.37 -6.12 22.72
N GLY A 363 -7.87 -7.11 23.47
CA GLY A 363 -7.93 -7.14 24.94
C GLY A 363 -9.34 -7.36 25.53
N ILE A 364 -10.27 -7.97 24.78
CA ILE A 364 -11.70 -8.03 25.14
C ILE A 364 -12.05 -9.25 26.03
N ILE A 365 -11.25 -10.35 26.02
CA ILE A 365 -11.50 -11.60 26.79
C ILE A 365 -10.19 -12.19 27.37
N HIS A 366 -10.26 -13.07 28.38
CA HIS A 366 -9.14 -13.72 29.08
C HIS A 366 -8.89 -15.20 28.68
N THR A 367 -7.60 -15.58 28.58
CA THR A 367 -7.00 -16.95 28.52
C THR A 367 -7.43 -17.87 27.36
N GLU A 368 -6.56 -18.37 26.47
CA GLU A 368 -5.10 -18.23 26.29
C GLU A 368 -4.76 -17.63 24.92
N ALA A 369 -3.90 -16.62 24.87
CA ALA A 369 -3.37 -16.05 23.63
C ALA A 369 -2.03 -15.34 23.83
N GLN A 370 -1.23 -15.29 22.78
CA GLN A 370 -0.51 -14.08 22.34
C GLN A 370 -0.03 -14.30 20.90
N VAL A 371 -0.39 -13.37 20.00
CA VAL A 371 0.21 -13.28 18.66
C VAL A 371 1.43 -12.38 18.81
N ILE A 372 2.62 -12.90 18.47
CA ILE A 372 3.86 -12.12 18.39
C ILE A 372 4.48 -12.44 17.03
N GLY A 373 4.44 -11.46 16.12
CA GLY A 373 5.00 -11.57 14.77
C GLY A 373 3.96 -11.44 13.66
N ASN A 374 4.42 -10.85 12.55
CA ASN A 374 3.78 -10.74 11.24
C ASN A 374 2.63 -9.72 11.17
N VAL A 375 1.44 -9.97 11.74
CA VAL A 375 0.30 -9.03 11.60
C VAL A 375 0.15 -8.11 12.81
N THR A 376 0.55 -6.84 12.68
CA THR A 376 0.21 -5.80 13.67
C THR A 376 -1.12 -5.15 13.34
N ILE A 377 -2.19 -5.53 14.04
CA ILE A 377 -3.51 -4.89 13.92
C ILE A 377 -3.65 -3.81 14.98
N VAL A 378 -3.83 -2.56 14.54
CA VAL A 378 -4.11 -1.43 15.45
C VAL A 378 -5.56 -1.01 15.30
N SER A 379 -6.35 -1.22 16.36
CA SER A 379 -7.80 -0.96 16.36
C SER A 379 -8.12 0.52 16.63
N GLY A 380 -9.23 1.01 16.05
CA GLY A 380 -9.73 2.38 16.29
C GLY A 380 -9.01 3.47 15.47
N ILE A 381 -8.34 3.07 14.39
CA ILE A 381 -7.49 3.93 13.56
C ILE A 381 -8.24 4.70 12.45
N ILE A 382 -9.57 4.63 12.36
CA ILE A 382 -10.37 5.47 11.44
C ILE A 382 -11.68 5.91 12.10
#